data_AF-A0A0F9F484-F1
#
_entry.id   AF-A0A0F9F484-F1
#
_cell.length_a   1.000
_cell.length_b   1.000
_cell.length_c   1.000
_cell.angle_alpha   90.00
_cell.angle_beta   90.00
_cell.angle_gamma   90.00
#
_symmetry.space_group_name_H-M   'P 1'
#
loop_
_entity.id
_entity.type
_entity.pdbx_description
1 polymer ?
#
loop_
_entity_poly.entity_id
_entity_poly.type
_entity_poly.pdbx_seq_one_letter_code
_entity_poly.pdbx_strand_id
1 'polypeptide(L)' 'MAIITPGPTVAAISGSIGGTVYSRNRGGAYIRNRAIPVDPNTSFQINVRAILAAQSQNWADLTDA' A
#
# COMPACT_ATOMS: atom_id res chain seq x y z
N MET A 1 0.48 0.92 16.69
CA MET A 1 -0.26 -0.26 16.20
C MET A 1 -0.50 -1.17 17.38
N ALA A 2 -1.73 -1.62 17.59
CA ALA A 2 -2.02 -2.58 18.65
C ALA A 2 -1.90 -3.99 18.08
N ILE A 3 -1.08 -4.83 18.72
CA ILE A 3 -1.07 -6.28 18.46
C ILE A 3 -2.34 -6.85 19.08
N ILE A 4 -3.04 -7.70 18.36
CA ILE A 4 -4.26 -8.36 18.85
C ILE A 4 -4.11 -9.87 18.82
N THR A 5 -4.74 -10.54 19.78
CA THR A 5 -4.84 -12.00 19.84
C THR A 5 -6.30 -12.37 19.57
N PRO A 6 -6.61 -12.99 18.41
CA PRO A 6 -7.95 -13.51 18.16
C PRO A 6 -8.33 -14.59 19.18
N GLY A 7 -9.58 -14.59 19.63
CA GLY A 7 -10.08 -15.52 20.64
C GLY A 7 -10.36 -16.92 20.11
N PRO A 8 -10.84 -17.85 20.96
CA PRO A 8 -11.02 -19.26 20.61
C PRO A 8 -12.10 -19.50 19.53
N THR A 9 -13.03 -18.56 19.34
CA THR A 9 -14.11 -18.66 18.34
C THR A 9 -13.78 -17.99 17.02
N VAL A 10 -12.79 -17.09 16.99
CA VAL A 10 -12.41 -16.33 15.79
C VAL A 10 -10.91 -16.52 15.56
N ALA A 11 -10.54 -17.38 14.62
CA ALA A 11 -9.14 -17.73 14.38
C ALA A 11 -8.35 -16.64 13.64
N ALA A 12 -8.99 -15.85 12.77
CA ALA A 12 -8.34 -14.78 12.02
C ALA A 12 -9.33 -13.70 11.61
N ILE A 13 -8.85 -12.45 11.55
CA ILE A 13 -9.61 -11.29 11.08
C ILE A 13 -8.75 -10.58 10.02
N SER A 14 -9.37 -10.18 8.91
CA SER A 14 -8.72 -9.43 7.83
C SER A 14 -9.67 -8.39 7.22
N GLY A 15 -9.10 -7.43 6.51
CA GLY A 15 -9.86 -6.41 5.78
C GLY A 15 -10.00 -5.11 6.55
N SER A 16 -10.97 -4.28 6.17
CA SER A 16 -11.20 -2.97 6.80
C SER A 16 -12.67 -2.72 7.10
N ILE A 17 -12.99 -2.31 8.33
CA ILE A 17 -14.34 -1.99 8.79
C ILE A 17 -14.29 -0.64 9.49
N GLY A 18 -15.17 0.30 9.14
CA GLY A 18 -15.30 1.58 9.85
C GLY A 18 -14.03 2.45 9.90
N GLY A 19 -13.11 2.29 8.94
CA GLY A 19 -11.81 2.99 8.97
C GLY A 19 -10.74 2.30 9.81
N THR A 20 -10.99 1.08 10.29
CA THR A 20 -10.03 0.24 11.01
C THR A 20 -9.60 -0.92 10.11
N VAL A 21 -8.29 -1.14 9.95
CA VAL A 21 -7.69 -2.22 9.14
C VAL A 21 -7.16 -3.31 10.07
N TYR A 22 -7.60 -4.53 9.81
CA TYR A 22 -7.15 -5.76 10.46
C TYR A 22 -6.20 -6.50 9.53
N SER A 23 -4.97 -6.73 9.98
CA SER A 23 -3.95 -7.41 9.18
C SER A 23 -2.98 -8.19 10.07
N ARG A 24 -2.06 -8.94 9.47
CA ARG A 24 -1.05 -9.76 10.17
C ARG A 24 0.27 -9.76 9.42
N ASN A 25 1.36 -9.80 10.17
CA ASN A 25 2.72 -9.98 9.64
C ASN A 25 3.48 -11.00 10.50
N ARG A 26 4.80 -11.12 10.32
CA ARG A 26 5.65 -12.04 11.10
C ARG A 26 5.57 -11.79 12.62
N GLY A 27 5.25 -10.58 13.05
CA GLY A 27 5.07 -10.21 14.46
C GLY A 27 3.66 -10.46 15.02
N GLY A 28 2.75 -11.03 14.24
CA GLY A 28 1.39 -11.36 14.65
C GLY A 28 0.31 -10.48 14.02
N ALA A 29 -0.92 -10.65 14.51
CA ALA A 29 -2.06 -9.86 14.07
C ALA A 29 -2.04 -8.47 14.69
N TYR A 30 -2.44 -7.47 13.93
CA TYR A 30 -2.44 -6.08 14.35
C TYR A 30 -3.63 -5.31 13.78
N ILE A 31 -3.95 -4.21 14.47
CA ILE A 31 -4.94 -3.23 14.04
C ILE A 31 -4.25 -1.88 13.79
N ARG A 32 -4.67 -1.22 12.71
CA ARG A 32 -4.28 0.16 12.39
C ARG A 32 -5.46 0.95 11.84
N ASN A 33 -5.42 2.28 11.95
CA ASN A 33 -6.36 3.13 11.23
C ASN A 33 -6.09 3.05 9.73
N ARG A 34 -7.16 3.01 8.95
CA ARG A 34 -7.12 3.12 7.49
C ARG A 34 -6.70 4.54 7.16
N ALA A 35 -5.50 4.66 6.61
CA ALA A 35 -5.05 5.89 6.00
C ALA A 35 -5.50 5.88 4.52
N ILE A 36 -6.13 6.97 4.10
CA ILE A 36 -6.22 7.32 2.68
C ILE A 36 -5.12 8.36 2.48
N PRO A 37 -4.01 8.00 1.81
CA PRO A 37 -2.95 8.96 1.56
C PRO A 37 -3.48 10.13 0.73
N VAL A 38 -3.09 11.35 1.11
CA VAL A 38 -3.29 12.52 0.24
C VAL A 38 -2.24 12.46 -0.86
N ASP A 39 -2.64 12.73 -2.10
CA ASP A 39 -1.73 12.95 -3.23
C ASP A 39 -1.57 14.46 -3.46
N PRO A 40 -0.59 15.11 -2.82
CA PRO A 40 -0.46 16.57 -2.83
C PRO A 40 -0.02 17.15 -4.19
N ASN A 41 0.28 16.33 -5.21
CA ASN A 41 0.75 16.75 -6.53
C ASN A 41 1.89 17.78 -6.48
N THR A 42 2.89 17.53 -5.64
CA THR A 42 4.05 18.43 -5.54
C THR A 42 4.86 18.43 -6.83
N SER A 43 5.62 19.51 -7.07
CA SER A 43 6.52 19.61 -8.22
C SER A 43 7.48 18.41 -8.31
N PHE A 44 8.00 17.95 -7.17
CA PHE A 44 8.83 16.75 -7.09
C PHE A 44 8.08 15.48 -7.54
N GLN A 45 6.85 15.27 -7.07
CA GLN A 45 6.05 14.10 -7.48
C GLN A 45 5.75 14.11 -8.97
N ILE A 46 5.41 15.27 -9.53
CA ILE A 46 5.16 15.43 -10.97
C ILE A 46 6.43 15.08 -11.76
N ASN A 47 7.59 15.59 -11.34
CA ASN A 47 8.87 15.27 -11.98
C ASN A 47 9.18 13.78 -11.96
N VAL A 48 8.98 13.12 -10.81
CA VAL A 48 9.21 11.66 -10.69
C VAL A 48 8.25 10.88 -11.60
N ARG A 49 6.97 11.25 -11.66
CA ARG A 49 6.00 10.63 -12.58
C ARG A 49 6.37 10.83 -14.05
N ALA A 50 6.82 12.03 -14.42
CA ALA A 50 7.24 12.34 -15.77
C ALA A 50 8.46 11.50 -16.19
N ILE A 51 9.45 11.33 -15.30
CA ILE A 51 10.61 10.47 -15.53
C ILE A 51 10.16 9.02 -15.76
N LEU A 52 9.32 8.48 -14.88
CA LEU A 52 8.83 7.10 -15.01
C LEU A 52 8.06 6.91 -16.33
N ALA A 53 7.18 7.85 -16.69
CA ALA A 53 6.42 7.79 -17.93
C ALA A 53 7.35 7.78 -19.16
N ALA A 54 8.37 8.65 -19.18
CA ALA A 54 9.35 8.69 -20.26
C ALA A 54 10.14 7.37 -20.38
N GLN A 55 10.62 6.82 -19.25
CA GLN A 55 11.35 5.55 -19.26
C GLN A 55 10.47 4.38 -19.70
N SER A 56 9.22 4.36 -19.27
CA SER A 56 8.26 3.33 -19.71
C SER A 56 8.01 3.38 -21.22
N GLN A 57 7.92 4.59 -21.80
CA GLN A 57 7.75 4.75 -23.24
C GLN A 57 9.01 4.31 -23.99
N ASN A 58 10.19 4.78 -23.54
CA ASN A 58 11.47 4.39 -24.15
C ASN A 58 11.67 2.88 -24.12
N TRP A 59 11.27 2.20 -23.03
CA TRP A 59 11.31 0.74 -22.94
C TRP A 59 10.38 0.08 -23.97
N ALA A 60 9.16 0.59 -24.11
CA ALA A 60 8.19 0.06 -25.07
C ALA A 60 8.66 0.23 -26.52
N ASP A 61 9.48 1.26 -26.79
CA ASP A 61 10.03 1.57 -28.10
C ASP A 61 11.36 0.85 -28.41
N LEU A 62 11.88 0.02 -27.49
CA LEU A 62 13.06 -0.79 -27.76
C LEU A 62 12.79 -1.83 -28.86
N THR A 63 13.67 -1.88 -29.86
CA THR A 63 13.70 -2.95 -30.87
C THR A 63 14.77 -3.97 -30.52
N ASP A 64 14.67 -5.16 -31.12
CA ASP A 64 15.72 -6.18 -31.03
C ASP A 64 17.08 -5.63 -31.50
N ALA A 65 18.16 -6.16 -30.91
CA ALA A 65 19.53 -5.69 -31.09
C ALA A 65 20.14 -6.04 -32.45
#